data_AF-F8FEN7-F1
#
_entry.id   AF-F8FEN7-F1
#
_cell.length_a   1.000
_cell.length_b   1.000
_cell.length_c   1.000
_cell.angle_alpha   90.00
_cell.angle_beta   90.00
_cell.angle_gamma   90.00
#
_symmetry.space_group_name_H-M   'P 1'
#
loop_
_entity.id
_entity.type
_entity.pdbx_description
1 polymer ?
#
loop_
_entity_poly.entity_id
_entity_poly.type
_entity_poly.pdbx_seq_one_letter_code
_entity_poly.pdbx_strand_id
1 'polypeptide(L)'
;MKGKLLIIGFGPGSFEHITQRAREAIQESDVVIGYNTYVDLIRGLLSDQQVVRTGMTEEVSRAQEAVRQAEAGLKVAVISSGDAGVYGMAGLVYEVLMERGWRKETGVEVEVIPGISAINSTASLLGAPVMHDACTISLSDHLTPWELIIRRVEAAAAADFVIALYNPRSGRRTRQIVETQKMLLKYRSPDTPVGIVKSAYRDRQEIEVTTLEAMLEHDIGMLTTVIIGNSTTVVYDGLMITPRGYQRKYTLGADVQPLRPHERLRQEAEPWSLEATAAGGAAAQQASERASWPVGDEDDGWEADEAAGGAAAQQASERAWLVGDEDDGWEAEEAAGGAAHDAAVLRAAVRPAGGSAAPVGDSPAAAAAGVPASSAAAAGGAGPLALALEALGRVSGLGAAPAAAGAAAAAKLFRQEAILEFAVSPGLAEKRITSAQMMLLAEVVGEKGSMEYTPHHQLLIRLKTADPDSVTKRLRAAGLLLAPVGDVVQLKACDFCNMDKGDSVPYLEQIHGKLGGMKVPKELKIGFNGCGMACYGAVKEDIGIVYRREKFDLFLGGKTVGRNAHPGVPVAEGIEPDRLIETIERIVRGYADKGHPNERFHKYFARVKEVEGFKYREPAAFEIENALCGD
;
A
#
# COMPACT_ATOMS: atom_id res chain seq x y z
N MET A 1 53.49 0.19 -2.90
CA MET A 1 52.57 1.34 -3.11
C MET A 1 51.16 0.83 -2.86
N LYS A 2 50.24 1.64 -2.30
CA LYS A 2 48.83 1.22 -2.21
C LYS A 2 48.23 1.25 -3.63
N GLY A 3 47.51 0.20 -4.02
CA GLY A 3 46.84 0.15 -5.32
C GLY A 3 45.58 1.02 -5.33
N LYS A 4 44.97 1.14 -6.51
CA LYS A 4 43.85 2.06 -6.77
C LYS A 4 42.84 1.44 -7.74
N LEU A 5 41.55 1.58 -7.42
CA LEU A 5 40.42 1.27 -8.30
C LEU A 5 39.91 2.55 -8.93
N LEU A 6 40.01 2.62 -10.26
CA LEU A 6 39.48 3.68 -11.09
C LEU A 6 38.24 3.12 -11.81
N ILE A 7 37.04 3.49 -11.36
CA ILE A 7 35.79 3.00 -11.95
C ILE A 7 35.31 4.06 -12.95
N ILE A 8 35.42 3.77 -14.24
CA ILE A 8 35.41 4.79 -15.30
C ILE A 8 34.15 4.68 -16.15
N GLY A 9 33.32 5.72 -16.16
CA GLY A 9 32.33 5.96 -17.21
C GLY A 9 33.00 6.64 -18.41
N PHE A 10 33.11 5.97 -19.55
CA PHE A 10 33.73 6.57 -20.75
C PHE A 10 32.72 7.28 -21.66
N GLY A 11 31.45 7.37 -21.29
CA GLY A 11 30.44 8.04 -22.11
C GLY A 11 29.93 7.18 -23.28
N PRO A 12 29.36 7.80 -24.33
CA PRO A 12 28.60 7.07 -25.35
C PRO A 12 29.46 6.21 -26.27
N GLY A 13 30.77 6.45 -26.38
CA GLY A 13 31.70 5.63 -27.16
C GLY A 13 32.46 6.38 -28.26
N SER A 14 32.03 7.58 -28.63
CA SER A 14 32.88 8.51 -29.39
C SER A 14 33.97 9.09 -28.50
N PHE A 15 35.18 9.19 -29.03
CA PHE A 15 36.31 9.81 -28.34
C PHE A 15 35.99 11.23 -27.88
N GLU A 16 35.32 12.04 -28.69
CA GLU A 16 35.02 13.45 -28.38
C GLU A 16 34.18 13.63 -27.10
N HIS A 17 33.42 12.60 -26.72
CA HIS A 17 32.56 12.60 -25.54
C HIS A 17 33.17 11.89 -24.33
N ILE A 18 34.41 11.42 -24.42
CA ILE A 18 35.16 10.90 -23.28
C ILE A 18 35.75 12.07 -22.50
N THR A 19 35.40 12.20 -21.22
CA THR A 19 35.91 13.27 -20.36
C THR A 19 37.43 13.20 -20.23
N GLN A 20 38.06 14.36 -20.01
CA GLN A 20 39.51 14.42 -19.83
C GLN A 20 39.99 13.51 -18.68
N ARG A 21 39.28 13.52 -17.55
CA ARG A 21 39.61 12.66 -16.40
C ARG A 21 39.54 11.17 -16.73
N ALA A 22 38.55 10.73 -17.51
CA ALA A 22 38.43 9.32 -17.92
C ALA A 22 39.60 8.89 -18.82
N ARG A 23 40.06 9.76 -19.72
CA ARG A 23 41.24 9.51 -20.57
C ARG A 23 42.51 9.36 -19.73
N GLU A 24 42.74 10.30 -18.83
CA GLU A 24 43.89 10.29 -17.91
C GLU A 24 43.88 9.04 -17.02
N ALA A 25 42.72 8.65 -16.52
CA ALA A 25 42.56 7.46 -15.68
C ALA A 25 42.87 6.15 -16.43
N ILE A 26 42.44 6.03 -17.68
CA ILE A 26 42.80 4.89 -18.53
C ILE A 26 44.32 4.86 -18.75
N GLN A 27 44.92 6.01 -19.06
CA GLN A 27 46.35 6.13 -19.33
C GLN A 27 47.23 5.84 -18.11
N GLU A 28 46.82 6.25 -16.91
CA GLU A 28 47.60 6.04 -15.68
C GLU A 28 47.44 4.63 -15.06
N SER A 29 46.52 3.82 -15.59
CA SER A 29 46.23 2.48 -15.07
C SER A 29 47.27 1.48 -15.52
N ASP A 30 47.61 0.52 -14.66
CA ASP A 30 48.45 -0.62 -15.01
C ASP A 30 47.62 -1.69 -15.73
N VAL A 31 46.34 -1.83 -15.34
CA VAL A 31 45.41 -2.84 -15.87
C VAL A 31 44.07 -2.21 -16.23
N VAL A 32 43.55 -2.57 -17.40
CA VAL A 32 42.20 -2.19 -17.86
C VAL A 32 41.32 -3.43 -17.93
N ILE A 33 40.19 -3.38 -17.23
CA ILE A 33 39.24 -4.48 -17.12
C ILE A 33 37.89 -4.02 -17.67
N GLY A 34 37.35 -4.76 -18.64
CA GLY A 34 36.08 -4.41 -19.27
C GLY A 34 35.48 -5.50 -20.14
N TYR A 35 34.25 -5.26 -20.57
CA TYR A 35 33.58 -6.08 -21.57
C TYR A 35 34.26 -5.92 -22.94
N ASN A 36 34.35 -6.99 -23.73
CA ASN A 36 35.01 -7.01 -25.04
C ASN A 36 34.69 -5.80 -25.93
N THR A 37 33.41 -5.47 -26.10
CA THR A 37 33.00 -4.37 -26.99
C THR A 37 33.41 -3.00 -26.44
N TYR A 38 33.46 -2.84 -25.12
CA TYR A 38 33.86 -1.58 -24.47
C TYR A 38 35.37 -1.37 -24.60
N VAL A 39 36.15 -2.43 -24.42
CA VAL A 39 37.59 -2.41 -24.65
C VAL A 39 37.90 -2.03 -26.10
N ASP A 40 37.13 -2.54 -27.05
CA ASP A 40 37.34 -2.21 -28.46
C ASP A 40 37.00 -0.74 -28.79
N LEU A 41 35.99 -0.15 -28.13
CA LEU A 41 35.66 1.28 -28.28
C LEU A 41 36.76 2.21 -27.78
N ILE A 42 37.43 1.85 -26.68
CA ILE A 42 38.50 2.67 -26.10
C ILE A 42 39.90 2.27 -26.61
N ARG A 43 40.00 1.36 -27.59
CA ARG A 43 41.29 0.79 -28.03
C ARG A 43 42.34 1.85 -28.37
N GLY A 44 41.93 2.97 -28.95
CA GLY A 44 42.83 4.09 -29.28
C GLY A 44 43.38 4.87 -28.08
N LEU A 45 42.85 4.64 -26.86
CA LEU A 45 43.37 5.19 -25.60
C LEU A 45 44.30 4.22 -24.86
N LEU A 46 44.32 2.95 -25.27
CA LEU A 46 45.17 1.93 -24.66
C LEU A 46 46.58 2.01 -25.22
N SER A 47 47.56 1.88 -24.34
CA SER A 47 48.99 1.79 -24.63
C SER A 47 49.51 0.40 -24.26
N ASP A 48 50.29 0.31 -23.19
CA ASP A 48 51.05 -0.82 -22.68
C ASP A 48 50.37 -1.51 -21.49
N GLN A 49 49.15 -1.10 -21.13
CA GLN A 49 48.40 -1.69 -20.02
C GLN A 49 48.08 -3.17 -20.28
N GLN A 50 48.01 -3.95 -19.21
CA GLN A 50 47.41 -5.28 -19.26
C GLN A 50 45.90 -5.13 -19.48
N VAL A 51 45.32 -5.87 -20.44
CA VAL A 51 43.88 -5.83 -20.72
C VAL A 51 43.23 -7.13 -20.31
N VAL A 52 42.31 -7.07 -19.35
CA VAL A 52 41.46 -8.19 -18.95
C VAL A 52 40.09 -8.05 -19.60
N ARG A 53 39.78 -8.99 -20.48
CA ARG A 53 38.54 -9.04 -21.26
C ARG A 53 37.63 -10.11 -20.69
N THR A 54 36.39 -9.77 -20.34
CA THR A 54 35.39 -10.74 -19.88
C THR A 54 34.13 -10.74 -20.74
N GLY A 55 33.33 -11.81 -20.62
CA GLY A 55 32.02 -11.93 -21.28
C GLY A 55 30.96 -11.00 -20.67
N MET A 56 29.76 -11.02 -21.26
CA MET A 56 28.64 -10.16 -20.84
C MET A 56 27.97 -10.63 -19.53
N THR A 57 28.09 -11.90 -19.17
CA THR A 57 27.48 -12.51 -17.96
C THR A 57 28.47 -12.65 -16.80
N GLU A 58 29.64 -12.03 -16.91
CA GLU A 58 30.79 -12.20 -16.01
C GLU A 58 31.09 -10.89 -15.26
N GLU A 59 30.04 -10.17 -14.84
CA GLU A 59 30.19 -8.89 -14.15
C GLU A 59 30.78 -9.08 -12.75
N VAL A 60 30.34 -10.12 -12.02
CA VAL A 60 30.84 -10.44 -10.67
C VAL A 60 32.32 -10.81 -10.70
N SER A 61 32.72 -11.69 -11.61
CA SER A 61 34.14 -12.07 -11.75
C SER A 61 35.00 -10.88 -12.18
N ARG A 62 34.47 -9.97 -13.00
CA ARG A 62 35.14 -8.72 -13.37
C ARG A 62 35.40 -7.83 -12.15
N ALA A 63 34.40 -7.64 -11.29
CA ALA A 63 34.53 -6.84 -10.08
C ALA A 63 35.51 -7.49 -9.08
N GLN A 64 35.40 -8.80 -8.87
CA GLN A 64 36.31 -9.56 -7.99
C GLN A 64 37.77 -9.48 -8.45
N GLU A 65 38.00 -9.63 -9.76
CA GLU A 65 39.34 -9.54 -10.33
C GLU A 65 39.92 -8.13 -10.20
N ALA A 66 39.10 -7.09 -10.43
CA ALA A 66 39.52 -5.72 -10.25
C ALA A 66 39.98 -5.43 -8.82
N VAL A 67 39.16 -5.84 -7.84
CA VAL A 67 39.49 -5.67 -6.41
C VAL A 67 40.75 -6.44 -6.06
N ARG A 68 40.88 -7.69 -6.49
CA ARG A 68 42.07 -8.53 -6.23
C ARG A 68 43.36 -7.88 -6.75
N GLN A 69 43.33 -7.33 -7.96
CA GLN A 69 44.51 -6.69 -8.55
C GLN A 69 44.84 -5.35 -7.90
N ALA A 70 43.84 -4.56 -7.51
CA ALA A 70 44.06 -3.32 -6.76
C ALA A 70 44.64 -3.60 -5.36
N GLU A 71 44.18 -4.65 -4.68
CA GLU A 71 44.75 -5.11 -3.41
C GLU A 71 46.20 -5.59 -3.56
N ALA A 72 46.57 -6.11 -4.72
CA ALA A 72 47.95 -6.45 -5.07
C ALA A 72 48.85 -5.22 -5.34
N GLY A 73 48.29 -4.01 -5.27
CA GLY A 73 49.04 -2.76 -5.39
C GLY A 73 49.00 -2.11 -6.78
N LEU A 74 48.23 -2.66 -7.72
CA LEU A 74 48.08 -2.13 -9.08
C LEU A 74 47.03 -1.00 -9.15
N LYS A 75 47.17 -0.13 -10.15
CA LYS A 75 46.13 0.80 -10.58
C LYS A 75 45.25 0.12 -11.62
N VAL A 76 43.98 -0.07 -11.29
CA VAL A 76 43.05 -0.86 -12.08
C VAL A 76 41.91 0.03 -12.58
N ALA A 77 41.80 0.16 -13.90
CA ALA A 77 40.66 0.78 -14.56
C ALA A 77 39.55 -0.25 -14.82
N VAL A 78 38.38 -0.04 -14.21
CA VAL A 78 37.15 -0.79 -14.49
C VAL A 78 36.27 0.07 -15.38
N ILE A 79 36.17 -0.27 -16.66
CA ILE A 79 35.48 0.59 -17.64
C ILE A 79 34.00 0.22 -17.80
N SER A 80 33.16 1.25 -17.92
CA SER A 80 31.71 1.16 -18.20
C SER A 80 31.33 2.17 -19.28
N SER A 81 30.45 1.78 -20.21
CA SER A 81 29.86 2.72 -21.16
C SER A 81 28.91 3.68 -20.45
N GLY A 82 28.76 4.89 -20.96
CA GLY A 82 27.95 5.92 -20.31
C GLY A 82 28.60 6.35 -19.00
N ASP A 83 27.82 6.36 -17.93
CA ASP A 83 28.30 6.62 -16.57
C ASP A 83 28.42 5.30 -15.78
N ALA A 84 29.49 5.13 -15.00
CA ALA A 84 29.71 3.91 -14.24
C ALA A 84 28.69 3.68 -13.10
N GLY A 85 28.04 4.74 -12.63
CA GLY A 85 26.98 4.69 -11.62
C GLY A 85 25.58 4.45 -12.19
N VAL A 86 25.38 4.53 -13.51
CA VAL A 86 24.08 4.32 -14.15
C VAL A 86 24.06 2.97 -14.85
N TYR A 87 23.53 1.95 -14.16
CA TYR A 87 23.49 0.55 -14.63
C TYR A 87 24.88 0.02 -15.08
N GLY A 88 25.95 0.50 -14.44
CA GLY A 88 27.34 0.15 -14.72
C GLY A 88 28.03 -0.56 -13.57
N MET A 89 29.37 -0.63 -13.62
CA MET A 89 30.17 -1.45 -12.70
C MET A 89 30.33 -0.86 -11.28
N ALA A 90 30.02 0.41 -11.04
CA ALA A 90 30.33 1.04 -9.75
C ALA A 90 29.63 0.39 -8.57
N GLY A 91 28.33 0.11 -8.70
CA GLY A 91 27.54 -0.56 -7.65
C GLY A 91 28.13 -1.92 -7.28
N LEU A 92 28.36 -2.77 -8.30
CA LEU A 92 28.89 -4.12 -8.10
C LEU A 92 30.31 -4.14 -7.51
N VAL A 93 31.18 -3.21 -7.92
CA VAL A 93 32.52 -3.09 -7.32
C VAL A 93 32.41 -2.72 -5.83
N TYR A 94 31.51 -1.81 -5.46
CA TYR A 94 31.27 -1.51 -4.05
C TYR A 94 30.70 -2.69 -3.28
N GLU A 95 29.77 -3.47 -3.84
CA GLU A 95 29.24 -4.68 -3.21
C GLU A 95 30.37 -5.68 -2.89
N VAL A 96 31.25 -5.96 -3.86
CA VAL A 96 32.41 -6.85 -3.63
C VAL A 96 33.37 -6.29 -2.58
N LEU A 97 33.61 -4.97 -2.56
CA LEU A 97 34.44 -4.34 -1.54
C LEU A 97 33.80 -4.45 -0.15
N MET A 98 32.48 -4.26 -0.04
CA MET A 98 31.73 -4.38 1.22
C MET A 98 31.79 -5.80 1.78
N GLU A 99 31.61 -6.82 0.93
CA GLU A 99 31.73 -8.23 1.33
C GLU A 99 33.13 -8.57 1.86
N ARG A 100 34.17 -7.93 1.32
CA ARG A 100 35.56 -8.07 1.76
C ARG A 100 35.92 -7.22 2.98
N GLY A 101 34.97 -6.50 3.56
CA GLY A 101 35.20 -5.65 4.73
C GLY A 101 36.06 -4.40 4.44
N TRP A 102 36.07 -3.93 3.20
CA TRP A 102 36.80 -2.73 2.80
C TRP A 102 36.34 -1.50 3.60
N ARG A 103 37.30 -0.64 3.96
CA ARG A 103 37.06 0.67 4.58
C ARG A 103 37.80 1.73 3.80
N LYS A 104 37.18 2.90 3.63
CA LYS A 104 37.74 4.01 2.84
C LYS A 104 39.09 4.50 3.37
N GLU A 105 39.31 4.46 4.68
CA GLU A 105 40.52 4.99 5.33
C GLU A 105 41.72 4.05 5.20
N THR A 106 41.47 2.73 5.24
CA THR A 106 42.53 1.72 5.34
C THR A 106 42.73 0.91 4.07
N GLY A 107 41.67 0.72 3.27
CA GLY A 107 41.66 -0.10 2.07
C GLY A 107 42.32 0.56 0.85
N VAL A 108 42.11 -0.07 -0.32
CA VAL A 108 42.52 0.49 -1.61
C VAL A 108 41.78 1.80 -1.90
N GLU A 109 42.43 2.73 -2.57
CA GLU A 109 41.79 3.97 -3.00
C GLU A 109 40.76 3.64 -4.09
N VAL A 110 39.56 4.19 -3.99
CA VAL A 110 38.48 3.99 -4.98
C VAL A 110 38.04 5.35 -5.49
N GLU A 111 38.07 5.52 -6.80
CA GLU A 111 37.63 6.73 -7.48
C GLU A 111 36.63 6.36 -8.57
N VAL A 112 35.42 6.93 -8.50
CA VAL A 112 34.41 6.82 -9.56
C VAL A 112 34.53 8.04 -10.45
N ILE A 113 34.78 7.81 -11.74
CA ILE A 113 34.98 8.86 -12.73
C ILE A 113 33.73 8.96 -13.60
N PRO A 114 33.08 10.14 -13.63
CA PRO A 114 31.80 10.29 -14.31
C PRO A 114 31.96 10.27 -15.83
N GLY A 115 30.93 9.76 -16.50
CA GLY A 115 30.81 9.73 -17.95
C GLY A 115 29.46 10.27 -18.42
N ILE A 116 29.37 10.65 -19.69
CA ILE A 116 28.10 11.13 -20.27
C ILE A 116 27.17 9.93 -20.47
N SER A 117 26.14 9.82 -19.64
CA SER A 117 25.20 8.70 -19.67
C SER A 117 24.35 8.69 -20.95
N ALA A 118 23.70 7.56 -21.24
CA ALA A 118 22.95 7.37 -22.48
C ALA A 118 21.79 8.36 -22.60
N ILE A 119 21.08 8.65 -21.50
CA ILE A 119 19.98 9.63 -21.46
C ILE A 119 20.41 11.01 -21.99
N ASN A 120 21.58 11.51 -21.59
CA ASN A 120 22.06 12.82 -22.04
C ASN A 120 22.58 12.75 -23.48
N SER A 121 23.27 11.65 -23.81
CA SER A 121 23.79 11.40 -25.15
C SER A 121 22.65 11.37 -26.18
N THR A 122 21.61 10.60 -25.92
CA THR A 122 20.45 10.48 -26.83
C THR A 122 19.58 11.72 -26.82
N ALA A 123 19.37 12.36 -25.66
CA ALA A 123 18.63 13.63 -25.61
C ALA A 123 19.29 14.72 -26.47
N SER A 124 20.62 14.83 -26.46
CA SER A 124 21.34 15.81 -27.28
C SER A 124 21.18 15.61 -28.79
N LEU A 125 20.92 14.38 -29.22
CA LEU A 125 20.66 14.02 -30.62
C LEU A 125 19.19 14.23 -31.01
N LEU A 126 18.27 14.24 -30.03
CA LEU A 126 16.84 14.42 -30.22
C LEU A 126 16.39 15.88 -30.09
N GLY A 127 17.18 16.74 -29.47
CA GLY A 127 16.84 18.14 -29.18
C GLY A 127 16.92 18.46 -27.69
N ALA A 128 15.78 18.64 -27.02
CA ALA A 128 15.71 18.94 -25.59
C ALA A 128 14.58 18.15 -24.87
N PRO A 129 14.52 16.81 -24.98
CA PRO A 129 13.42 16.04 -24.41
C PRO A 129 13.48 15.93 -22.88
N VAL A 130 14.65 16.08 -22.25
CA VAL A 130 14.86 15.89 -20.79
C VAL A 130 15.02 17.19 -20.01
N MET A 131 14.43 18.30 -20.49
CA MET A 131 14.52 19.62 -19.84
C MET A 131 13.61 19.76 -18.60
N HIS A 132 12.60 18.91 -18.48
CA HIS A 132 11.76 18.78 -17.28
C HIS A 132 12.16 17.55 -16.46
N ASP A 133 11.50 17.36 -15.33
CA ASP A 133 11.66 16.19 -14.47
C ASP A 133 11.65 14.89 -15.29
N ALA A 134 12.74 14.14 -15.17
CA ALA A 134 12.98 12.93 -15.93
C ALA A 134 13.50 11.80 -15.03
N CYS A 135 13.24 10.57 -15.42
CA CYS A 135 13.75 9.38 -14.74
C CYS A 135 14.36 8.39 -15.74
N THR A 136 15.25 7.54 -15.24
CA THR A 136 15.82 6.42 -16.00
C THR A 136 15.29 5.10 -15.44
N ILE A 137 14.85 4.19 -16.31
CA ILE A 137 14.37 2.87 -15.91
C ILE A 137 15.04 1.83 -16.81
N SER A 138 15.68 0.82 -16.21
CA SER A 138 16.15 -0.35 -16.95
C SER A 138 15.01 -1.37 -17.09
N LEU A 139 14.82 -1.92 -18.29
CA LEU A 139 13.86 -2.99 -18.56
C LEU A 139 14.48 -4.39 -18.44
N SER A 140 15.68 -4.50 -17.86
CA SER A 140 16.31 -5.79 -17.58
C SER A 140 15.81 -6.37 -16.27
N ASP A 141 15.11 -7.49 -16.34
CA ASP A 141 14.54 -8.24 -15.21
C ASP A 141 15.48 -9.32 -14.63
N HIS A 142 16.71 -9.42 -15.13
CA HIS A 142 17.67 -10.46 -14.72
C HIS A 142 17.95 -10.50 -13.21
N LEU A 143 18.05 -9.33 -12.56
CA LEU A 143 18.29 -9.19 -11.12
C LEU A 143 17.20 -8.34 -10.44
N THR A 144 16.10 -8.06 -11.14
CA THR A 144 15.03 -7.20 -10.62
C THR A 144 13.70 -7.77 -11.09
N PRO A 145 12.81 -8.20 -10.17
CA PRO A 145 11.52 -8.74 -10.54
C PRO A 145 10.75 -7.79 -11.47
N TRP A 146 10.10 -8.35 -12.50
CA TRP A 146 9.40 -7.58 -13.51
C TRP A 146 8.29 -6.70 -12.90
N GLU A 147 7.62 -7.21 -11.87
CA GLU A 147 6.55 -6.55 -11.12
C GLU A 147 7.05 -5.23 -10.48
N LEU A 148 8.30 -5.20 -10.04
CA LEU A 148 8.92 -3.98 -9.51
C LEU A 148 9.25 -3.00 -10.63
N ILE A 149 9.74 -3.48 -11.78
CA ILE A 149 10.07 -2.63 -12.94
C ILE A 149 8.80 -1.96 -13.46
N ILE A 150 7.74 -2.73 -13.69
CA ILE A 150 6.48 -2.18 -14.24
C ILE A 150 5.82 -1.22 -13.26
N ARG A 151 5.92 -1.46 -11.95
CA ARG A 151 5.49 -0.50 -10.91
C ARG A 151 6.26 0.82 -10.97
N ARG A 152 7.56 0.79 -11.27
CA ARG A 152 8.37 2.01 -11.47
C ARG A 152 7.94 2.77 -12.72
N VAL A 153 7.64 2.05 -13.81
CA VAL A 153 7.11 2.63 -15.04
C VAL A 153 5.77 3.31 -14.76
N GLU A 154 4.84 2.62 -14.10
CA GLU A 154 3.52 3.14 -13.74
C GLU A 154 3.63 4.40 -12.86
N ALA A 155 4.49 4.38 -11.84
CA ALA A 155 4.71 5.54 -10.98
C ALA A 155 5.28 6.74 -11.75
N ALA A 156 6.24 6.51 -12.65
CA ALA A 156 6.81 7.56 -13.50
C ALA A 156 5.76 8.13 -14.47
N ALA A 157 4.89 7.27 -15.01
CA ALA A 157 3.78 7.66 -15.87
C ALA A 157 2.79 8.54 -15.11
N ALA A 158 2.31 8.08 -13.95
CA ALA A 158 1.35 8.77 -13.10
C ALA A 158 1.84 10.15 -12.63
N ALA A 159 3.15 10.30 -12.41
CA ALA A 159 3.76 11.54 -11.95
C ALA A 159 4.25 12.47 -13.08
N ASP A 160 3.84 12.24 -14.32
CA ASP A 160 4.19 13.07 -15.49
C ASP A 160 5.69 13.21 -15.81
N PHE A 161 6.52 12.21 -15.47
CA PHE A 161 7.95 12.23 -15.80
C PHE A 161 8.20 11.95 -17.29
N VAL A 162 9.26 12.56 -17.82
CA VAL A 162 9.95 12.07 -19.04
C VAL A 162 10.71 10.80 -18.67
N ILE A 163 10.62 9.75 -19.49
CA ILE A 163 11.17 8.42 -19.15
C ILE A 163 12.24 8.04 -20.16
N ALA A 164 13.46 7.77 -19.69
CA ALA A 164 14.52 7.17 -20.49
C ALA A 164 14.67 5.67 -20.16
N LEU A 165 14.33 4.82 -21.11
CA LEU A 165 14.40 3.37 -20.98
C LEU A 165 15.78 2.86 -21.39
N TYR A 166 16.43 2.17 -20.45
CA TYR A 166 17.69 1.46 -20.64
C TYR A 166 17.41 -0.03 -20.83
N ASN A 167 18.33 -0.70 -21.55
CA ASN A 167 18.23 -2.13 -21.84
C ASN A 167 16.84 -2.53 -22.39
N PRO A 168 16.24 -1.76 -23.32
CA PRO A 168 14.80 -1.84 -23.60
C PRO A 168 14.40 -3.18 -24.20
N ARG A 169 15.29 -3.82 -24.96
CA ARG A 169 15.04 -5.12 -25.60
C ARG A 169 16.33 -5.92 -25.73
N SER A 170 16.24 -7.24 -25.68
CA SER A 170 17.31 -8.17 -26.04
C SER A 170 16.75 -9.34 -26.87
N GLY A 171 17.62 -10.24 -27.36
CA GLY A 171 17.15 -11.43 -28.09
C GLY A 171 16.22 -12.34 -27.29
N ARG A 172 16.34 -12.35 -25.94
CA ARG A 172 15.48 -13.13 -25.04
C ARG A 172 14.37 -12.28 -24.39
N ARG A 173 14.61 -10.97 -24.23
CA ARG A 173 13.70 -10.02 -23.57
C ARG A 173 12.99 -9.16 -24.61
N THR A 174 11.82 -9.62 -25.05
CA THR A 174 11.00 -8.93 -26.05
C THR A 174 9.67 -8.44 -25.49
N ARG A 175 9.15 -9.04 -24.42
CA ARG A 175 7.87 -8.71 -23.77
C ARG A 175 7.90 -7.37 -23.03
N GLN A 176 9.02 -7.05 -22.38
CA GLN A 176 9.13 -5.97 -21.41
C GLN A 176 8.82 -4.59 -22.03
N ILE A 177 9.35 -4.31 -23.22
CA ILE A 177 9.08 -3.05 -23.92
C ILE A 177 7.60 -2.93 -24.35
N VAL A 178 6.97 -4.05 -24.71
CA VAL A 178 5.55 -4.08 -25.11
C VAL A 178 4.66 -3.79 -23.91
N GLU A 179 4.91 -4.45 -22.79
CA GLU A 179 4.16 -4.24 -21.55
C GLU A 179 4.39 -2.83 -20.97
N THR A 180 5.61 -2.30 -21.11
CA THR A 180 5.92 -0.90 -20.77
C THR A 180 5.10 0.08 -21.60
N GLN A 181 5.03 -0.11 -22.93
CA GLN A 181 4.20 0.73 -23.80
C GLN A 181 2.72 0.68 -23.40
N LYS A 182 2.17 -0.54 -23.21
CA LYS A 182 0.78 -0.73 -22.76
C LYS A 182 0.50 -0.02 -21.43
N MET A 183 1.44 -0.08 -20.49
CA MET A 183 1.30 0.62 -19.20
C MET A 183 1.27 2.13 -19.38
N LEU A 184 2.17 2.68 -20.19
CA LEU A 184 2.26 4.12 -20.44
C LEU A 184 1.02 4.66 -21.16
N LEU A 185 0.44 3.90 -22.10
CA LEU A 185 -0.80 4.27 -22.80
C LEU A 185 -2.01 4.44 -21.87
N LYS A 186 -1.96 3.92 -20.63
CA LYS A 186 -3.00 4.17 -19.61
C LYS A 186 -2.96 5.60 -19.06
N TYR A 187 -1.80 6.28 -19.14
CA TYR A 187 -1.54 7.58 -18.51
C TYR A 187 -1.20 8.68 -19.53
N ARG A 188 -0.87 8.30 -20.77
CA ARG A 188 -0.33 9.17 -21.81
C ARG A 188 -1.17 9.09 -23.07
N SER A 189 -1.16 10.17 -23.85
CA SER A 189 -1.72 10.15 -25.20
C SER A 189 -0.97 9.15 -26.09
N PRO A 190 -1.65 8.40 -26.98
CA PRO A 190 -1.01 7.63 -28.04
C PRO A 190 -0.01 8.46 -28.88
N ASP A 191 -0.29 9.75 -29.07
CA ASP A 191 0.53 10.71 -29.82
C ASP A 191 1.75 11.24 -29.03
N THR A 192 1.96 10.80 -27.79
CA THR A 192 3.08 11.29 -26.97
C THR A 192 4.40 11.04 -27.69
N PRO A 193 5.25 12.05 -27.91
CA PRO A 193 6.49 11.86 -28.65
C PRO A 193 7.44 10.86 -27.99
N VAL A 194 8.05 10.01 -28.81
CA VAL A 194 9.05 9.02 -28.41
C VAL A 194 10.27 9.14 -29.33
N GLY A 195 11.45 9.32 -28.74
CA GLY A 195 12.72 9.25 -29.43
C GLY A 195 13.40 7.90 -29.22
N ILE A 196 13.76 7.23 -30.29
CA ILE A 196 14.47 5.94 -30.28
C ILE A 196 15.85 6.19 -30.87
N VAL A 197 16.90 6.02 -30.06
CA VAL A 197 18.27 6.28 -30.50
C VAL A 197 19.12 5.04 -30.28
N LYS A 198 19.67 4.53 -31.37
CA LYS A 198 20.53 3.33 -31.40
C LYS A 198 21.96 3.76 -31.63
N SER A 199 22.88 3.17 -30.86
CA SER A 199 24.34 3.39 -30.97
C SER A 199 24.75 4.88 -31.02
N ALA A 200 24.17 5.71 -30.15
CA ALA A 200 24.46 7.14 -30.08
C ALA A 200 25.97 7.43 -30.09
N TYR A 201 26.40 8.34 -30.96
CA TYR A 201 27.79 8.73 -31.20
C TYR A 201 28.72 7.58 -31.58
N ARG A 202 28.23 6.56 -32.28
CA ARG A 202 29.01 5.46 -32.86
C ARG A 202 28.65 5.27 -34.34
N ASP A 203 29.42 4.47 -35.07
CA ASP A 203 29.29 4.31 -36.53
C ASP A 203 27.89 3.87 -37.02
N ARG A 204 27.13 3.12 -36.20
CA ARG A 204 25.77 2.64 -36.53
C ARG A 204 24.69 3.46 -35.81
N GLN A 205 24.90 4.77 -35.71
CA GLN A 205 23.94 5.67 -35.10
C GLN A 205 22.67 5.75 -35.95
N GLU A 206 21.53 5.46 -35.34
CA GLU A 206 20.19 5.61 -35.94
C GLU A 206 19.32 6.39 -34.95
N ILE A 207 18.58 7.37 -35.45
CA ILE A 207 17.72 8.25 -34.65
C ILE A 207 16.34 8.24 -35.30
N GLU A 208 15.34 7.83 -34.53
CA GLU A 208 13.94 7.83 -34.95
C GLU A 208 13.11 8.64 -33.96
N VAL A 209 12.25 9.51 -34.48
CA VAL A 209 11.24 10.24 -33.67
C VAL A 209 9.87 9.76 -34.13
N THR A 210 9.13 9.20 -33.19
CA THR A 210 7.83 8.55 -33.42
C THR A 210 6.88 8.88 -32.27
N THR A 211 5.76 8.18 -32.18
CA THR A 211 4.76 8.32 -31.12
C THR A 211 4.77 7.11 -30.19
N LEU A 212 4.15 7.25 -29.01
CA LEU A 212 4.01 6.17 -28.05
C LEU A 212 3.24 4.99 -28.62
N GLU A 213 2.27 5.21 -29.50
CA GLU A 213 1.55 4.14 -30.20
C GLU A 213 2.44 3.39 -31.21
N ALA A 214 3.19 4.13 -32.03
CA ALA A 214 3.96 3.55 -33.13
C ALA A 214 5.38 3.11 -32.73
N MET A 215 5.82 3.33 -31.49
CA MET A 215 7.22 3.06 -31.08
C MET A 215 7.69 1.62 -31.29
N LEU A 216 6.78 0.64 -31.25
CA LEU A 216 7.12 -0.78 -31.44
C LEU A 216 7.30 -1.19 -32.91
N GLU A 217 6.94 -0.31 -33.85
CA GLU A 217 7.14 -0.54 -35.29
C GLU A 217 8.61 -0.34 -35.72
N HIS A 218 9.41 0.25 -34.83
CA HIS A 218 10.81 0.60 -35.06
C HIS A 218 11.77 -0.42 -34.44
N ASP A 219 13.01 -0.48 -34.95
CA ASP A 219 14.04 -1.39 -34.42
C ASP A 219 14.54 -0.93 -33.04
N ILE A 220 14.09 -1.62 -31.99
CA ILE A 220 14.56 -1.45 -30.62
C ILE A 220 15.41 -2.66 -30.25
N GLY A 221 16.70 -2.45 -29.99
CA GLY A 221 17.65 -3.49 -29.61
C GLY A 221 18.42 -3.19 -28.33
N MET A 222 19.47 -3.96 -28.07
CA MET A 222 20.31 -3.85 -26.87
C MET A 222 21.13 -2.55 -26.83
N LEU A 223 21.47 -1.97 -27.98
CA LEU A 223 22.24 -0.73 -28.11
C LEU A 223 21.34 0.51 -28.26
N THR A 224 20.06 0.37 -27.94
CA THR A 224 19.05 1.42 -28.08
C THR A 224 18.70 2.00 -26.72
N THR A 225 18.51 3.31 -26.67
CA THR A 225 17.84 4.01 -25.56
C THR A 225 16.59 4.66 -26.10
N VAL A 226 15.48 4.50 -25.39
CA VAL A 226 14.18 5.08 -25.76
C VAL A 226 13.85 6.19 -24.79
N ILE A 227 13.58 7.39 -25.29
CA ILE A 227 13.11 8.53 -24.50
C ILE A 227 11.64 8.75 -24.82
N ILE A 228 10.78 8.62 -23.81
CA ILE A 228 9.35 8.89 -23.90
C ILE A 228 9.07 10.24 -23.25
N GLY A 229 8.45 11.14 -24.01
CA GLY A 229 8.05 12.46 -23.54
C GLY A 229 7.01 12.41 -22.43
N ASN A 230 6.83 13.55 -21.76
CA ASN A 230 5.71 13.74 -20.84
C ASN A 230 4.53 14.42 -21.56
N SER A 231 3.50 14.80 -20.81
CA SER A 231 2.28 15.42 -21.35
C SER A 231 2.52 16.74 -22.12
N THR A 232 3.66 17.39 -21.91
CA THR A 232 4.00 18.68 -22.54
C THR A 232 5.01 18.57 -23.66
N THR A 233 5.60 17.39 -23.87
CA THR A 233 6.61 17.17 -24.91
C THR A 233 5.98 17.27 -26.29
N VAL A 234 6.64 17.99 -27.19
CA VAL A 234 6.23 18.20 -28.57
C VAL A 234 7.38 17.89 -29.53
N VAL A 235 7.05 17.63 -30.80
CA VAL A 235 8.02 17.57 -31.88
C VAL A 235 7.90 18.85 -32.71
N TYR A 236 9.02 19.54 -32.91
CA TYR A 236 9.12 20.73 -33.75
C TYR A 236 10.30 20.57 -34.70
N ASP A 237 10.02 20.55 -36.01
CA ASP A 237 11.05 20.38 -37.06
C ASP A 237 11.94 19.15 -36.83
N GLY A 238 11.32 18.01 -36.49
CA GLY A 238 12.03 16.77 -36.18
C GLY A 238 12.74 16.75 -34.82
N LEU A 239 12.73 17.85 -34.06
CA LEU A 239 13.33 17.93 -32.73
C LEU A 239 12.28 17.68 -31.65
N MET A 240 12.59 16.78 -30.72
CA MET A 240 11.79 16.49 -29.54
C MET A 240 12.13 17.50 -28.43
N ILE A 241 11.13 18.24 -27.98
CA ILE A 241 11.30 19.36 -27.04
C ILE A 241 10.28 19.22 -25.91
N THR A 242 10.77 19.21 -24.67
CA THR A 242 9.92 19.31 -23.48
C THR A 242 10.01 20.72 -22.93
N PRO A 243 9.01 21.60 -23.13
CA PRO A 243 9.09 22.99 -22.73
C PRO A 243 9.27 23.15 -21.22
N ARG A 244 10.14 24.08 -20.80
CA ARG A 244 10.36 24.36 -19.36
C ARG A 244 9.21 25.15 -18.73
N GLY A 245 8.30 25.68 -19.57
CA GLY A 245 7.21 26.55 -19.14
C GLY A 245 7.54 28.05 -19.17
N TYR A 246 8.65 28.47 -19.79
CA TYR A 246 9.02 29.90 -19.89
C TYR A 246 7.91 30.79 -20.46
N GLN A 247 7.15 30.29 -21.44
CA GLN A 247 6.03 31.03 -22.05
C GLN A 247 4.92 31.40 -21.06
N ARG A 248 4.84 30.73 -19.90
CA ARG A 248 3.90 31.09 -18.82
C ARG A 248 4.32 32.39 -18.12
N LYS A 249 5.62 32.72 -18.14
CA LYS A 249 6.20 33.91 -17.50
C LYS A 249 6.59 35.00 -18.49
N TYR A 250 7.05 34.61 -19.67
CA TYR A 250 7.70 35.47 -20.65
C TYR A 250 7.03 35.39 -22.01
N THR A 251 6.98 36.52 -22.72
CA THR A 251 6.70 36.53 -24.16
C THR A 251 8.05 36.45 -24.87
N LEU A 252 8.41 35.26 -25.36
CA LEU A 252 9.76 34.97 -25.85
C LEU A 252 10.24 35.88 -27.01
N GLY A 253 9.32 36.52 -27.74
CA GLY A 253 9.62 37.48 -28.81
C GLY A 253 9.53 38.96 -28.43
N ALA A 254 9.33 39.31 -27.16
CA ALA A 254 9.21 40.69 -26.70
C ALA A 254 10.49 41.18 -26.00
N ASP A 255 10.95 42.39 -26.33
CA ASP A 255 12.11 43.02 -25.67
C ASP A 255 11.81 43.41 -24.23
N VAL A 256 10.55 43.77 -23.95
CA VAL A 256 10.07 44.16 -22.63
C VAL A 256 9.17 43.07 -22.07
N GLN A 257 9.56 42.49 -20.93
CA GLN A 257 8.82 41.43 -20.27
C GLN A 257 7.83 41.99 -19.25
N PRO A 258 6.62 41.41 -19.13
CA PRO A 258 5.59 41.91 -18.22
C PRO A 258 5.93 41.71 -16.74
N LEU A 259 6.81 40.75 -16.44
CA LEU A 259 7.26 40.43 -15.09
C LEU A 259 8.77 40.68 -14.97
N ARG A 260 9.19 41.23 -13.83
CA ARG A 260 10.62 41.41 -13.51
C ARG A 260 11.30 40.04 -13.33
N PRO A 261 12.63 39.91 -13.53
CA PRO A 261 13.31 38.62 -13.45
C PRO A 261 13.07 37.84 -12.14
N HIS A 262 13.02 38.54 -10.99
CA HIS A 262 12.81 37.96 -9.66
C HIS A 262 11.33 37.80 -9.27
N GLU A 263 10.41 38.34 -10.06
CA GLU A 263 8.98 38.26 -9.77
C GLU A 263 8.47 36.84 -10.09
N ARG A 264 7.75 36.22 -9.14
CA ARG A 264 7.15 34.89 -9.35
C ARG A 264 6.03 34.98 -10.39
N LEU A 265 5.64 33.82 -10.93
CA LEU A 265 4.43 33.72 -11.73
C LEU A 265 3.25 34.20 -10.88
N ARG A 266 2.30 34.87 -11.52
CA ARG A 266 1.03 35.16 -10.86
C ARG A 266 0.24 33.86 -10.75
N GLN A 267 -0.59 33.77 -9.72
CA GLN A 267 -1.33 32.56 -9.38
C GLN A 267 -2.22 32.04 -10.51
N GLU A 268 -2.74 32.93 -11.35
CA GLU A 268 -3.56 32.58 -12.52
C GLU A 268 -2.75 31.87 -13.61
N ALA A 269 -1.42 32.05 -13.63
CA ALA A 269 -0.48 31.35 -14.50
C ALA A 269 0.16 30.12 -13.84
N GLU A 270 -0.25 29.79 -12.61
CA GLU A 270 0.15 28.61 -11.83
C GLU A 270 -1.03 27.63 -11.70
N PRO A 271 -1.32 26.81 -12.72
CA PRO A 271 -2.42 25.84 -12.67
C PRO A 271 -2.25 24.76 -11.58
N TRP A 272 -1.05 24.63 -11.01
CA TRP A 272 -0.70 23.76 -9.89
C TRP A 272 -0.75 24.47 -8.53
N SER A 273 -1.13 25.76 -8.47
CA SER A 273 -1.29 26.43 -7.18
C SER A 273 -2.38 25.71 -6.37
N LEU A 274 -2.16 25.59 -5.05
CA LEU A 274 -3.08 24.92 -4.14
C LEU A 274 -4.49 25.52 -4.19
N GLU A 275 -4.60 26.81 -4.54
CA GLU A 275 -5.87 27.51 -4.69
C GLU A 275 -6.53 27.28 -6.07
N ALA A 276 -5.75 27.19 -7.16
CA ALA A 276 -6.28 26.84 -8.48
C ALA A 276 -6.84 25.40 -8.52
N THR A 277 -6.21 24.47 -7.80
CA THR A 277 -6.69 23.09 -7.67
C THR A 277 -7.98 22.98 -6.85
N ALA A 278 -8.20 23.89 -5.89
CA ALA A 278 -9.46 23.98 -5.15
C ALA A 278 -10.64 24.46 -6.02
N ALA A 279 -10.38 25.29 -7.03
CA ALA A 279 -11.40 25.80 -7.95
C ALA A 279 -11.73 24.83 -9.12
N GLY A 280 -10.84 23.89 -9.46
CA GLY A 280 -10.96 22.96 -10.59
C GLY A 280 -11.41 21.53 -10.24
N GLY A 281 -11.74 21.24 -8.98
CA GLY A 281 -11.99 19.88 -8.46
C GLY A 281 -13.11 19.07 -9.13
N ALA A 282 -13.95 19.68 -9.97
CA ALA A 282 -15.02 18.98 -10.68
C ALA A 282 -14.54 18.23 -11.95
N ALA A 283 -13.40 18.61 -12.56
CA ALA A 283 -12.96 18.03 -13.84
C ALA A 283 -12.00 16.83 -13.68
N ALA A 284 -11.19 16.80 -12.62
CA ALA A 284 -10.25 15.71 -12.37
C ALA A 284 -10.94 14.39 -11.94
N GLN A 285 -12.16 14.48 -11.40
CA GLN A 285 -12.97 13.32 -10.98
C GLN A 285 -13.44 12.44 -12.15
N GLN A 286 -13.61 13.00 -13.35
CA GLN A 286 -14.09 12.25 -14.53
C GLN A 286 -13.00 11.43 -15.24
N ALA A 287 -11.71 11.74 -15.04
CA ALA A 287 -10.62 10.98 -15.63
C ALA A 287 -10.33 9.68 -14.85
N SER A 288 -10.53 9.67 -13.53
CA SER A 288 -10.37 8.44 -12.71
C SER A 288 -11.50 7.43 -12.89
N GLU A 289 -12.67 7.86 -13.37
CA GLU A 289 -13.83 6.97 -13.61
C GLU A 289 -13.75 6.18 -14.92
N ARG A 290 -12.84 6.52 -15.85
CA ARG A 290 -12.66 5.80 -17.13
C ARG A 290 -11.61 4.69 -17.11
N ALA A 291 -10.82 4.57 -16.04
CA ALA A 291 -9.87 3.47 -15.86
C ALA A 291 -10.52 2.29 -15.10
N SER A 292 -11.65 1.78 -15.60
CA SER A 292 -12.24 0.52 -15.14
C SER A 292 -11.55 -0.64 -15.87
N TRP A 293 -10.83 -1.49 -15.12
CA TRP A 293 -10.26 -2.74 -15.63
C TRP A 293 -11.31 -3.86 -15.52
N PRO A 294 -11.57 -4.64 -16.59
CA PRO A 294 -12.25 -5.91 -16.48
C PRO A 294 -11.26 -6.97 -15.99
N VAL A 295 -11.57 -7.63 -14.88
CA VAL A 295 -10.80 -8.78 -14.40
C VAL A 295 -11.29 -10.01 -15.15
N GLY A 296 -10.47 -10.51 -16.07
CA GLY A 296 -10.56 -11.86 -16.59
C GLY A 296 -9.71 -12.77 -15.72
N ASP A 297 -10.31 -13.89 -15.30
CA ASP A 297 -9.66 -14.98 -14.57
C ASP A 297 -8.47 -15.51 -15.38
N GLU A 298 -7.30 -15.61 -14.76
CA GLU A 298 -6.36 -16.72 -14.93
C GLU A 298 -5.23 -16.60 -13.90
N ASP A 299 -5.22 -17.60 -13.01
CA ASP A 299 -4.18 -17.97 -12.05
C ASP A 299 -2.79 -18.01 -12.70
N ASP A 300 -1.78 -17.51 -11.99
CA ASP A 300 -0.43 -18.08 -12.03
C ASP A 300 0.28 -17.69 -10.72
N GLY A 301 0.12 -18.57 -9.73
CA GLY A 301 0.79 -18.49 -8.43
C GLY A 301 2.25 -18.89 -8.54
N TRP A 302 3.14 -18.09 -7.96
CA TRP A 302 4.48 -18.51 -7.56
C TRP A 302 4.66 -18.21 -6.08
N GLU A 303 4.63 -19.28 -5.28
CA GLU A 303 5.00 -19.30 -3.87
C GLU A 303 6.52 -19.06 -3.73
N ALA A 304 6.91 -18.23 -2.77
CA ALA A 304 8.26 -18.19 -2.25
C ALA A 304 8.20 -18.60 -0.78
N ASP A 305 8.73 -19.79 -0.49
CA ASP A 305 8.85 -20.35 0.84
C ASP A 305 9.71 -19.47 1.76
N GLU A 306 9.17 -19.25 2.95
CA GLU A 306 9.84 -18.66 4.10
C GLU A 306 10.76 -19.69 4.78
N ALA A 307 11.82 -19.15 5.36
CA ALA A 307 12.85 -19.84 6.11
C ALA A 307 12.36 -20.64 7.32
N ALA A 308 13.14 -21.66 7.71
CA ALA A 308 13.18 -22.10 9.11
C ALA A 308 14.64 -22.34 9.55
N GLY A 309 15.15 -21.41 10.36
CA GLY A 309 16.31 -21.63 11.20
C GLY A 309 15.94 -22.42 12.45
N GLY A 310 16.85 -23.30 12.90
CA GLY A 310 16.68 -24.07 14.14
C GLY A 310 17.92 -24.89 14.50
N ALA A 311 18.91 -24.21 15.08
CA ALA A 311 19.99 -24.66 15.98
C ALA A 311 20.43 -26.15 16.01
N ALA A 312 21.72 -26.38 15.69
CA ALA A 312 22.58 -27.31 16.45
C ALA A 312 24.08 -27.00 16.20
N ALA A 313 24.78 -26.63 17.26
CA ALA A 313 26.24 -26.56 17.27
C ALA A 313 26.82 -27.97 17.47
N GLN A 314 27.74 -28.40 16.60
CA GLN A 314 28.97 -29.15 16.94
C GLN A 314 29.71 -29.65 15.68
N GLN A 315 31.02 -29.36 15.66
CA GLN A 315 32.11 -30.15 15.08
C GLN A 315 32.22 -30.38 13.55
N ALA A 316 33.26 -29.75 13.01
CA ALA A 316 34.37 -30.38 12.26
C ALA A 316 34.22 -30.77 10.77
N SER A 317 35.17 -30.21 10.02
CA SER A 317 35.98 -30.79 8.93
C SER A 317 35.45 -30.85 7.49
N GLU A 318 36.21 -30.18 6.62
CA GLU A 318 36.75 -30.62 5.32
C GLU A 318 35.90 -31.46 4.35
N ARG A 319 35.60 -30.88 3.16
CA ARG A 319 35.87 -31.40 1.79
C ARG A 319 34.93 -30.71 0.79
N ALA A 320 35.46 -29.94 -0.17
CA ALA A 320 35.94 -30.36 -1.48
C ALA A 320 34.79 -30.54 -2.51
N TRP A 321 34.88 -29.69 -3.54
CA TRP A 321 34.19 -29.70 -4.83
C TRP A 321 33.81 -31.07 -5.36
N LEU A 322 32.63 -31.17 -6.00
CA LEU A 322 32.43 -31.92 -7.24
C LEU A 322 31.09 -31.55 -7.91
N VAL A 323 31.16 -31.47 -9.24
CA VAL A 323 30.09 -31.22 -10.21
C VAL A 323 29.29 -32.51 -10.43
N GLY A 324 27.99 -32.40 -10.70
CA GLY A 324 27.18 -33.50 -11.23
C GLY A 324 25.83 -32.99 -11.74
N ASP A 325 25.66 -33.08 -13.07
CA ASP A 325 24.38 -33.06 -13.78
C ASP A 325 23.50 -34.25 -13.33
N GLU A 326 22.17 -34.11 -13.38
CA GLU A 326 21.24 -35.02 -14.09
C GLU A 326 19.75 -34.72 -13.80
N ASP A 327 18.95 -35.07 -14.81
CA ASP A 327 17.53 -34.87 -15.08
C ASP A 327 16.54 -35.74 -14.25
N ASP A 328 15.24 -35.45 -14.46
CA ASP A 328 14.02 -36.28 -14.24
C ASP A 328 13.56 -36.44 -12.77
N GLY A 329 12.28 -36.44 -12.37
CA GLY A 329 10.97 -36.55 -13.02
C GLY A 329 10.02 -37.35 -12.10
N TRP A 330 8.78 -36.85 -11.92
CA TRP A 330 7.53 -37.55 -11.50
C TRP A 330 7.17 -37.86 -10.01
N GLU A 331 6.06 -37.23 -9.59
CA GLU A 331 4.80 -37.70 -8.98
C GLU A 331 4.67 -38.53 -7.67
N ALA A 332 3.66 -38.07 -6.90
CA ALA A 332 2.60 -38.80 -6.16
C ALA A 332 2.66 -39.00 -4.63
N GLU A 333 1.71 -38.32 -3.98
CA GLU A 333 0.78 -38.69 -2.88
C GLU A 333 1.19 -39.69 -1.77
N GLU A 334 1.03 -39.25 -0.51
CA GLU A 334 -0.05 -39.67 0.43
C GLU A 334 0.36 -39.36 1.88
N ALA A 335 -0.56 -38.77 2.66
CA ALA A 335 -0.98 -39.30 3.97
C ALA A 335 -1.76 -38.25 4.78
N ALA A 336 -2.99 -38.61 5.13
CA ALA A 336 -3.87 -37.89 6.03
C ALA A 336 -3.73 -38.36 7.49
N GLY A 337 -4.14 -37.49 8.42
CA GLY A 337 -4.47 -37.79 9.82
C GLY A 337 -3.96 -36.68 10.75
N GLY A 338 -4.71 -36.06 11.66
CA GLY A 338 -6.07 -36.24 12.15
C GLY A 338 -6.21 -35.50 13.51
N ALA A 339 -7.44 -35.14 13.85
CA ALA A 339 -7.96 -34.72 15.16
C ALA A 339 -7.75 -33.25 15.63
N ALA A 340 -8.84 -32.50 15.61
CA ALA A 340 -9.08 -31.24 16.32
C ALA A 340 -9.99 -31.48 17.53
N HIS A 341 -9.73 -30.74 18.62
CA HIS A 341 -10.59 -30.63 19.80
C HIS A 341 -11.54 -29.43 19.70
N ASP A 342 -12.65 -29.56 20.42
CA ASP A 342 -13.92 -28.86 20.30
C ASP A 342 -14.04 -27.44 20.91
N ALA A 343 -15.00 -26.71 20.33
CA ALA A 343 -15.96 -25.76 20.93
C ALA A 343 -15.56 -24.34 21.44
N ALA A 344 -16.11 -23.30 20.78
CA ALA A 344 -17.28 -22.53 21.26
C ALA A 344 -17.68 -21.40 20.27
N VAL A 345 -18.99 -21.26 19.99
CA VAL A 345 -19.58 -20.41 18.93
C VAL A 345 -20.25 -19.16 19.51
N LEU A 346 -19.94 -17.97 18.97
CA LEU A 346 -20.66 -16.71 19.19
C LEU A 346 -21.78 -16.54 18.15
N ARG A 347 -23.03 -16.31 18.60
CA ARG A 347 -24.18 -15.96 17.74
C ARG A 347 -24.32 -14.44 17.62
N ALA A 348 -24.38 -13.90 16.41
CA ALA A 348 -24.60 -12.47 16.14
C ALA A 348 -26.11 -12.14 16.00
N ALA A 349 -26.49 -10.94 16.46
CA ALA A 349 -27.87 -10.45 16.49
C ALA A 349 -28.28 -9.79 15.17
N VAL A 350 -29.41 -10.23 14.60
CA VAL A 350 -30.03 -9.67 13.38
C VAL A 350 -31.11 -8.64 13.77
N ARG A 351 -31.14 -7.48 13.09
CA ARG A 351 -32.25 -6.51 13.19
C ARG A 351 -33.01 -6.42 11.86
N PRO A 352 -34.35 -6.45 11.85
CA PRO A 352 -35.14 -6.19 10.65
C PRO A 352 -35.38 -4.69 10.44
N ALA A 353 -35.51 -4.29 9.17
CA ALA A 353 -35.89 -2.93 8.78
C ALA A 353 -37.40 -2.72 8.91
N GLY A 354 -37.82 -1.63 9.56
CA GLY A 354 -39.21 -1.19 9.66
C GLY A 354 -39.32 0.32 9.56
N GLY A 355 -40.00 0.78 8.51
CA GLY A 355 -40.32 2.18 8.25
C GLY A 355 -41.43 2.73 9.15
N SER A 356 -41.43 4.06 9.28
CA SER A 356 -42.19 4.89 10.21
C SER A 356 -43.71 4.86 10.06
N ALA A 357 -44.42 5.04 11.18
CA ALA A 357 -45.76 5.64 11.22
C ALA A 357 -45.88 6.64 12.40
N ALA A 358 -46.59 7.73 12.14
CA ALA A 358 -46.78 8.95 12.96
C ALA A 358 -47.72 8.79 14.18
N PRO A 359 -48.02 9.89 14.91
CA PRO A 359 -49.43 10.11 15.28
C PRO A 359 -49.96 11.58 15.26
N VAL A 360 -51.17 11.69 14.69
CA VAL A 360 -52.45 12.32 15.15
C VAL A 360 -52.60 13.84 15.40
N GLY A 361 -53.64 14.41 14.75
CA GLY A 361 -54.46 15.53 15.24
C GLY A 361 -55.54 15.99 14.24
N ASP A 362 -56.83 15.90 14.63
CA ASP A 362 -58.05 16.47 14.01
C ASP A 362 -57.90 17.96 13.60
N SER A 363 -58.65 18.64 12.73
CA SER A 363 -59.97 18.55 12.06
C SER A 363 -59.98 19.68 10.96
N PRO A 364 -60.95 19.85 10.02
CA PRO A 364 -62.38 19.99 10.31
C PRO A 364 -63.37 19.45 9.24
N ALA A 365 -64.65 19.62 9.61
CA ALA A 365 -65.92 19.23 9.00
C ALA A 365 -66.17 19.54 7.50
N ALA A 366 -66.97 18.67 6.88
CA ALA A 366 -68.19 18.93 6.07
C ALA A 366 -68.48 17.67 5.22
N ALA A 367 -69.46 16.85 5.60
CA ALA A 367 -70.85 16.91 5.15
C ALA A 367 -71.10 16.36 3.72
N ALA A 368 -71.86 15.26 3.72
CA ALA A 368 -72.95 14.92 2.81
C ALA A 368 -72.70 14.16 1.49
N ALA A 369 -73.47 13.07 1.40
CA ALA A 369 -74.31 12.64 0.27
C ALA A 369 -73.83 11.44 -0.59
N GLY A 370 -74.71 10.43 -0.67
CA GLY A 370 -75.03 9.79 -1.96
C GLY A 370 -74.73 8.29 -2.15
N VAL A 371 -75.49 7.39 -1.51
CA VAL A 371 -76.47 6.44 -2.13
C VAL A 371 -76.21 5.96 -3.59
N PRO A 372 -76.56 4.72 -4.03
CA PRO A 372 -76.63 3.40 -3.37
C PRO A 372 -76.06 2.24 -4.25
N ALA A 373 -76.23 1.03 -3.72
CA ALA A 373 -76.02 -0.27 -4.34
C ALA A 373 -76.72 -0.51 -5.69
N SER A 374 -76.12 -1.38 -6.51
CA SER A 374 -76.86 -2.34 -7.32
C SER A 374 -76.15 -3.69 -7.39
N SER A 375 -76.93 -4.72 -7.10
CA SER A 375 -76.69 -6.16 -7.05
C SER A 375 -76.19 -6.81 -8.34
N ALA A 376 -75.38 -7.86 -8.21
CA ALA A 376 -75.48 -9.06 -9.05
C ALA A 376 -74.85 -10.30 -8.39
N ALA A 377 -75.73 -11.25 -8.06
CA ALA A 377 -75.62 -12.70 -8.14
C ALA A 377 -74.51 -13.50 -7.40
N ALA A 378 -74.98 -14.53 -6.73
CA ALA A 378 -74.28 -15.51 -5.92
C ALA A 378 -73.46 -16.53 -6.72
N ALA A 379 -72.32 -16.95 -6.17
CA ALA A 379 -71.79 -18.31 -6.28
C ALA A 379 -70.85 -18.56 -5.10
N GLY A 380 -71.15 -19.57 -4.30
CA GLY A 380 -70.37 -19.97 -3.12
C GLY A 380 -68.96 -20.40 -3.51
N GLY A 381 -67.97 -19.68 -3.00
CA GLY A 381 -66.56 -20.03 -3.07
C GLY A 381 -65.95 -19.84 -1.70
N ALA A 382 -65.32 -20.89 -1.17
CA ALA A 382 -64.67 -20.89 0.14
C ALA A 382 -63.68 -19.72 0.25
N GLY A 383 -63.73 -18.98 1.36
CA GLY A 383 -62.82 -17.86 1.62
C GLY A 383 -61.35 -18.31 1.61
N PRO A 384 -60.38 -17.40 1.44
CA PRO A 384 -58.96 -17.72 1.23
C PRO A 384 -58.37 -18.67 2.30
N LEU A 385 -58.86 -18.53 3.54
CA LEU A 385 -58.47 -19.38 4.67
C LEU A 385 -58.97 -20.83 4.54
N ALA A 386 -60.18 -21.02 4.01
CA ALA A 386 -60.78 -22.34 3.84
C ALA A 386 -60.12 -23.12 2.69
N LEU A 387 -59.77 -22.44 1.60
CA LEU A 387 -58.96 -23.03 0.51
C LEU A 387 -57.55 -23.40 0.98
N ALA A 388 -56.93 -22.58 1.84
CA ALA A 388 -55.62 -22.87 2.43
C ALA A 388 -55.65 -24.09 3.36
N LEU A 389 -56.71 -24.24 4.16
CA LEU A 389 -56.89 -25.39 5.07
C LEU A 389 -57.26 -26.67 4.31
N GLU A 390 -58.04 -26.58 3.23
CA GLU A 390 -58.34 -27.71 2.34
C GLU A 390 -57.08 -28.18 1.60
N ALA A 391 -56.23 -27.26 1.15
CA ALA A 391 -54.93 -27.58 0.56
C ALA A 391 -53.99 -28.27 1.57
N LEU A 392 -54.00 -27.82 2.83
CA LEU A 392 -53.22 -28.45 3.90
C LEU A 392 -53.71 -29.87 4.23
N GLY A 393 -55.03 -30.09 4.17
CA GLY A 393 -55.65 -31.40 4.38
C GLY A 393 -55.38 -32.42 3.27
N ARG A 394 -55.09 -31.97 2.04
CA ARG A 394 -54.74 -32.85 0.91
C ARG A 394 -53.28 -33.32 0.92
N VAL A 395 -52.41 -32.65 1.67
CA VAL A 395 -50.96 -32.97 1.74
C VAL A 395 -50.63 -33.93 2.88
N SER A 396 -51.49 -34.03 3.91
CA SER A 396 -51.25 -34.87 5.10
C SER A 396 -51.76 -36.32 4.99
N GLY A 397 -52.21 -36.75 3.80
CA GLY A 397 -52.83 -38.06 3.55
C GLY A 397 -51.93 -39.20 3.06
N LEU A 398 -50.60 -39.10 3.13
CA LEU A 398 -49.69 -40.20 2.76
C LEU A 398 -48.75 -40.52 3.92
N GLY A 399 -49.07 -41.63 4.60
CA GLY A 399 -48.31 -42.15 5.73
C GLY A 399 -47.08 -42.98 5.34
N ALA A 400 -46.09 -42.90 6.24
CA ALA A 400 -44.97 -43.81 6.53
C ALA A 400 -43.86 -44.06 5.47
N ALA A 401 -42.73 -43.38 5.72
CA ALA A 401 -41.31 -43.57 5.37
C ALA A 401 -40.85 -44.73 4.45
N PRO A 402 -39.77 -44.50 3.68
CA PRO A 402 -38.45 -44.82 4.25
C PRO A 402 -37.44 -43.67 4.22
N ALA A 403 -36.38 -43.87 4.99
CA ALA A 403 -35.35 -42.92 5.32
C ALA A 403 -34.48 -42.44 4.14
N ALA A 404 -33.90 -41.26 4.36
CA ALA A 404 -32.59 -40.80 3.89
C ALA A 404 -32.33 -40.83 2.37
N ALA A 405 -32.68 -39.72 1.70
CA ALA A 405 -31.89 -39.03 0.65
C ALA A 405 -32.85 -38.10 -0.12
N GLY A 406 -32.91 -36.81 0.24
CA GLY A 406 -33.72 -35.86 -0.54
C GLY A 406 -34.07 -34.53 0.12
N ALA A 407 -33.85 -34.37 1.42
CA ALA A 407 -34.21 -33.13 2.13
C ALA A 407 -33.17 -31.99 1.99
N ALA A 408 -32.04 -32.20 1.30
CA ALA A 408 -31.03 -31.16 1.10
C ALA A 408 -31.29 -30.26 -0.13
N ALA A 409 -32.20 -30.65 -1.03
CA ALA A 409 -32.38 -29.95 -2.30
C ALA A 409 -33.47 -28.86 -2.30
N ALA A 410 -34.40 -28.86 -1.33
CA ALA A 410 -35.55 -27.96 -1.33
C ALA A 410 -35.38 -26.65 -0.51
N ALA A 411 -34.28 -26.48 0.23
CA ALA A 411 -33.99 -25.27 1.02
C ALA A 411 -33.14 -24.22 0.27
N LYS A 412 -33.02 -24.35 -1.07
CA LYS A 412 -32.19 -23.48 -1.93
C LYS A 412 -32.94 -22.40 -2.70
N LEU A 413 -34.23 -22.18 -2.42
CA LEU A 413 -34.99 -21.09 -3.05
C LEU A 413 -35.32 -20.03 -2.00
N PHE A 414 -34.60 -18.90 -2.08
CA PHE A 414 -34.64 -17.70 -1.23
C PHE A 414 -34.02 -17.82 0.17
N ARG A 415 -32.71 -17.58 0.27
CA ARG A 415 -32.09 -17.10 1.52
C ARG A 415 -32.18 -15.57 1.55
N GLN A 416 -32.81 -15.02 2.58
CA GLN A 416 -32.87 -13.57 2.78
C GLN A 416 -31.48 -13.07 3.19
N GLU A 417 -30.83 -12.30 2.32
CA GLU A 417 -29.54 -11.68 2.60
C GLU A 417 -29.72 -10.57 3.63
N ALA A 418 -28.98 -10.64 4.75
CA ALA A 418 -28.96 -9.61 5.77
C ALA A 418 -27.69 -8.76 5.64
N ILE A 419 -27.77 -7.49 6.02
CA ILE A 419 -26.58 -6.62 6.12
C ILE A 419 -25.86 -7.00 7.42
N LEU A 420 -24.64 -7.51 7.28
CA LEU A 420 -23.72 -7.78 8.37
C LEU A 420 -22.77 -6.59 8.53
N GLU A 421 -22.73 -6.02 9.74
CA GLU A 421 -21.85 -4.91 10.09
C GLU A 421 -21.01 -5.24 11.33
N PHE A 422 -19.69 -5.09 11.24
CA PHE A 422 -18.75 -5.33 12.33
C PHE A 422 -17.45 -4.58 12.10
N ALA A 423 -16.70 -4.32 13.18
CA ALA A 423 -15.37 -3.74 13.11
C ALA A 423 -14.32 -4.85 13.13
N VAL A 424 -13.24 -4.64 12.37
CA VAL A 424 -12.09 -5.54 12.27
C VAL A 424 -10.82 -4.81 12.66
N SER A 425 -9.98 -5.48 13.45
CA SER A 425 -8.61 -5.04 13.73
C SER A 425 -7.62 -6.21 13.68
N PRO A 426 -6.34 -5.96 13.32
CA PRO A 426 -5.29 -6.98 13.36
C PRO A 426 -4.88 -7.38 14.78
N GLY A 427 -5.23 -6.55 15.77
CA GLY A 427 -4.93 -6.76 17.19
C GLY A 427 -5.46 -5.61 18.04
N LEU A 428 -5.21 -5.69 19.35
CA LEU A 428 -5.48 -4.59 20.29
C LEU A 428 -4.30 -3.61 20.36
N ALA A 429 -3.09 -4.15 20.27
CA ALA A 429 -1.82 -3.40 20.30
C ALA A 429 -1.05 -3.49 18.97
N GLU A 430 -1.11 -4.63 18.27
CA GLU A 430 -0.60 -4.77 16.90
C GLU A 430 -1.59 -4.12 15.91
N LYS A 431 -1.04 -3.35 14.98
CA LYS A 431 -1.79 -2.54 14.00
C LYS A 431 -1.49 -2.91 12.56
N ARG A 432 -0.56 -3.83 12.34
CA ARG A 432 -0.19 -4.31 11.02
C ARG A 432 -1.16 -5.39 10.58
N ILE A 433 -1.83 -5.14 9.46
CA ILE A 433 -2.57 -6.17 8.72
C ILE A 433 -1.58 -6.81 7.75
N THR A 434 -1.44 -8.13 7.78
CA THR A 434 -0.58 -8.85 6.83
C THR A 434 -1.20 -8.83 5.43
N SER A 435 -0.40 -9.07 4.38
CA SER A 435 -0.92 -9.22 3.02
C SER A 435 -2.01 -10.29 2.95
N ALA A 436 -1.80 -11.44 3.58
CA ALA A 436 -2.77 -12.52 3.65
C ALA A 436 -4.08 -12.10 4.33
N GLN A 437 -4.01 -11.36 5.44
CA GLN A 437 -5.20 -10.83 6.12
C GLN A 437 -5.92 -9.79 5.26
N MET A 438 -5.18 -8.91 4.56
CA MET A 438 -5.77 -7.90 3.67
C MET A 438 -6.45 -8.52 2.45
N MET A 439 -5.84 -9.53 1.85
CA MET A 439 -6.43 -10.31 0.77
C MET A 439 -7.70 -11.02 1.22
N LEU A 440 -7.66 -11.70 2.37
CA LEU A 440 -8.83 -12.35 2.94
C LEU A 440 -9.95 -11.34 3.24
N LEU A 441 -9.62 -10.15 3.73
CA LEU A 441 -10.59 -9.08 3.94
C LEU A 441 -11.24 -8.64 2.62
N ALA A 442 -10.43 -8.41 1.58
CA ALA A 442 -10.94 -8.04 0.25
C ALA A 442 -11.85 -9.15 -0.33
N GLU A 443 -11.45 -10.41 -0.20
CA GLU A 443 -12.21 -11.58 -0.68
C GLU A 443 -13.55 -11.72 0.07
N VAL A 444 -13.52 -11.64 1.40
CA VAL A 444 -14.70 -11.82 2.26
C VAL A 444 -15.70 -10.66 2.10
N VAL A 445 -15.21 -9.44 1.94
CA VAL A 445 -16.07 -8.26 1.74
C VAL A 445 -16.65 -8.24 0.32
N GLY A 446 -15.85 -8.63 -0.67
CA GLY A 446 -16.21 -8.64 -2.08
C GLY A 446 -16.56 -7.26 -2.64
N GLU A 447 -16.95 -7.22 -3.90
CA GLU A 447 -17.23 -5.96 -4.61
C GLU A 447 -18.49 -5.22 -4.13
N LYS A 448 -19.40 -5.95 -3.48
CA LYS A 448 -20.69 -5.41 -3.00
C LYS A 448 -20.66 -4.95 -1.54
N GLY A 449 -19.58 -5.27 -0.82
CA GLY A 449 -19.36 -4.82 0.54
C GLY A 449 -18.57 -3.51 0.58
N SER A 450 -18.48 -2.91 1.75
CA SER A 450 -17.68 -1.71 1.99
C SER A 450 -16.76 -1.89 3.19
N MET A 451 -15.54 -1.38 3.08
CA MET A 451 -14.60 -1.24 4.18
C MET A 451 -14.33 0.24 4.45
N GLU A 452 -14.57 0.70 5.66
CA GLU A 452 -14.34 2.08 6.09
C GLU A 452 -13.21 2.11 7.13
N TYR A 453 -12.11 2.82 6.85
CA TYR A 453 -11.04 2.99 7.82
C TYR A 453 -11.41 4.09 8.82
N THR A 454 -11.43 3.75 10.10
CA THR A 454 -11.90 4.64 11.16
C THR A 454 -10.74 5.40 11.83
N PRO A 455 -11.00 6.57 12.45
CA PRO A 455 -10.05 7.23 13.35
C PRO A 455 -9.63 6.37 14.55
N HIS A 456 -10.33 5.25 14.77
CA HIS A 456 -10.04 4.27 15.81
C HIS A 456 -9.06 3.18 15.36
N HIS A 457 -8.46 3.29 14.18
CA HIS A 457 -7.53 2.30 13.60
C HIS A 457 -8.15 0.91 13.42
N GLN A 458 -9.44 0.90 13.06
CA GLN A 458 -10.20 -0.31 12.75
C GLN A 458 -10.84 -0.16 11.38
N LEU A 459 -11.07 -1.28 10.70
CA LEU A 459 -11.84 -1.36 9.47
C LEU A 459 -13.29 -1.70 9.81
N LEU A 460 -14.20 -0.81 9.51
CA LEU A 460 -15.64 -1.02 9.64
C LEU A 460 -16.13 -1.71 8.37
N ILE A 461 -16.58 -2.96 8.51
CA ILE A 461 -17.03 -3.79 7.40
C ILE A 461 -18.55 -3.78 7.37
N ARG A 462 -19.12 -3.55 6.17
CA ARG A 462 -20.54 -3.75 5.88
C ARG A 462 -20.65 -4.62 4.63
N LEU A 463 -21.31 -5.77 4.72
CA LEU A 463 -21.58 -6.61 3.56
C LEU A 463 -22.97 -7.26 3.64
N LYS A 464 -23.53 -7.63 2.49
CA LYS A 464 -24.73 -8.46 2.42
C LYS A 464 -24.32 -9.91 2.37
N THR A 465 -24.77 -10.72 3.32
CA THR A 465 -24.49 -12.16 3.32
C THR A 465 -25.68 -12.96 3.84
N ALA A 466 -25.84 -14.15 3.28
CA ALA A 466 -26.78 -15.15 3.75
C ALA A 466 -26.17 -16.07 4.84
N ASP A 467 -24.85 -15.95 5.09
CA ASP A 467 -24.11 -16.75 6.06
C ASP A 467 -23.07 -15.91 6.84
N PRO A 468 -23.50 -15.16 7.87
CA PRO A 468 -22.61 -14.35 8.71
C PRO A 468 -21.58 -15.16 9.51
N ASP A 469 -21.92 -16.39 9.89
CA ASP A 469 -21.08 -17.22 10.77
C ASP A 469 -19.85 -17.73 10.01
N SER A 470 -20.02 -18.08 8.73
CA SER A 470 -18.89 -18.44 7.86
C SER A 470 -17.91 -17.29 7.70
N VAL A 471 -18.42 -16.08 7.41
CA VAL A 471 -17.62 -14.85 7.25
C VAL A 471 -16.79 -14.55 8.50
N THR A 472 -17.43 -14.54 9.67
CA THR A 472 -16.75 -14.19 10.92
C THR A 472 -15.74 -15.26 11.35
N LYS A 473 -16.02 -16.55 11.11
CA LYS A 473 -15.07 -17.64 11.40
C LYS A 473 -13.81 -17.56 10.55
N ARG A 474 -13.94 -17.31 9.24
CA ARG A 474 -12.81 -17.17 8.32
C ARG A 474 -11.87 -16.05 8.77
N LEU A 475 -12.42 -14.88 9.08
CA LEU A 475 -11.63 -13.74 9.51
C LEU A 475 -10.94 -13.99 10.87
N ARG A 476 -11.63 -14.61 11.83
CA ARG A 476 -11.03 -15.00 13.12
C ARG A 476 -9.92 -16.03 12.96
N ALA A 477 -10.07 -16.99 12.04
CA ALA A 477 -9.05 -17.99 11.75
C ALA A 477 -7.76 -17.38 11.21
N ALA A 478 -7.85 -16.24 10.52
CA ALA A 478 -6.69 -15.46 10.07
C ALA A 478 -6.09 -14.55 11.16
N GLY A 479 -6.50 -14.70 12.42
CA GLY A 479 -5.99 -13.94 13.55
C GLY A 479 -6.56 -12.52 13.67
N LEU A 480 -7.62 -12.18 12.93
CA LEU A 480 -8.26 -10.86 13.05
C LEU A 480 -9.23 -10.82 14.24
N LEU A 481 -9.23 -9.70 14.95
CA LEU A 481 -10.20 -9.41 16.01
C LEU A 481 -11.44 -8.77 15.41
N LEU A 482 -12.61 -9.33 15.74
CA LEU A 482 -13.90 -8.86 15.27
C LEU A 482 -14.72 -8.36 16.46
N ALA A 483 -15.16 -7.10 16.38
CA ALA A 483 -15.99 -6.45 17.38
C ALA A 483 -17.34 -6.01 16.77
N PRO A 484 -18.46 -6.15 17.52
CA PRO A 484 -19.73 -5.60 17.09
C PRO A 484 -19.66 -4.06 17.01
N VAL A 485 -20.49 -3.47 16.15
CA VAL A 485 -20.60 -2.01 15.99
C VAL A 485 -21.88 -1.53 16.67
N GLY A 486 -21.83 -0.34 17.29
CA GLY A 486 -22.98 0.30 17.94
C GLY A 486 -22.74 0.58 19.43
N ASP A 487 -23.80 0.48 20.24
CA ASP A 487 -23.76 0.78 21.67
C ASP A 487 -23.14 -0.39 22.47
N VAL A 488 -21.84 -0.58 22.26
CA VAL A 488 -21.02 -1.63 22.89
C VAL A 488 -19.76 -1.05 23.52
N VAL A 489 -19.10 -1.86 24.35
CA VAL A 489 -17.80 -1.54 24.92
C VAL A 489 -16.71 -1.74 23.88
N GLN A 490 -15.95 -0.69 23.61
CA GLN A 490 -14.79 -0.70 22.74
C GLN A 490 -13.52 -0.44 23.56
N LEU A 491 -12.51 -1.29 23.38
CA LEU A 491 -11.20 -1.12 23.99
C LEU A 491 -10.19 -0.71 22.93
N LYS A 492 -9.42 0.34 23.18
CA LYS A 492 -8.37 0.82 22.28
C LYS A 492 -7.08 1.05 23.06
N ALA A 493 -5.96 0.61 22.50
CA ALA A 493 -4.66 0.65 23.18
C ALA A 493 -3.58 1.43 22.42
N CYS A 494 -2.41 1.51 23.05
CA CYS A 494 -1.20 2.17 22.55
C CYS A 494 -0.90 1.86 21.07
N ASP A 495 -0.41 2.90 20.40
CA ASP A 495 -0.71 3.05 18.99
C ASP A 495 0.42 3.77 18.20
N PHE A 496 1.40 4.29 18.94
CA PHE A 496 2.44 5.23 18.48
C PHE A 496 3.85 4.62 18.46
N CYS A 497 4.18 3.74 19.40
CA CYS A 497 5.54 3.20 19.59
C CYS A 497 5.66 1.71 19.24
N ASN A 498 4.73 1.16 18.44
CA ASN A 498 4.76 -0.23 17.95
C ASN A 498 5.08 -1.29 19.02
N MET A 499 4.54 -1.12 20.24
CA MET A 499 4.75 -2.03 21.37
C MET A 499 6.18 -2.08 21.93
N ASP A 500 6.98 -1.01 21.83
CA ASP A 500 8.28 -0.90 22.53
C ASP A 500 8.22 -1.18 24.05
N LYS A 501 7.02 -1.08 24.65
CA LYS A 501 6.74 -1.40 26.06
C LYS A 501 5.57 -2.39 26.16
N GLY A 502 5.90 -3.68 26.16
CA GLY A 502 4.93 -4.79 26.10
C GLY A 502 4.37 -5.27 27.45
N ASP A 503 4.94 -4.84 28.58
CA ASP A 503 4.65 -5.41 29.92
C ASP A 503 3.16 -5.35 30.33
N SER A 504 2.40 -4.43 29.73
CA SER A 504 1.00 -4.18 30.05
C SER A 504 0.00 -4.89 29.12
N VAL A 505 0.48 -5.53 28.04
CA VAL A 505 -0.35 -6.18 26.99
C VAL A 505 -1.20 -7.33 27.53
N PRO A 506 -0.70 -8.22 28.42
CA PRO A 506 -1.54 -9.31 28.95
C PRO A 506 -2.79 -8.80 29.69
N TYR A 507 -2.66 -7.69 30.41
CA TYR A 507 -3.79 -7.08 31.13
C TYR A 507 -4.79 -6.44 30.17
N LEU A 508 -4.30 -5.81 29.10
CA LEU A 508 -5.13 -5.28 28.02
C LEU A 508 -5.99 -6.40 27.38
N GLU A 509 -5.37 -7.53 27.05
CA GLU A 509 -6.06 -8.69 26.46
C GLU A 509 -7.11 -9.29 27.40
N GLN A 510 -6.80 -9.38 28.71
CA GLN A 510 -7.76 -9.85 29.71
C GLN A 510 -8.98 -8.92 29.84
N ILE A 511 -8.77 -7.59 29.83
CA ILE A 511 -9.86 -6.61 29.85
C ILE A 511 -10.72 -6.76 28.59
N HIS A 512 -10.10 -6.92 27.42
CA HIS A 512 -10.84 -7.13 26.17
C HIS A 512 -11.65 -8.42 26.17
N GLY A 513 -11.06 -9.53 26.59
CA GLY A 513 -11.73 -10.83 26.62
C GLY A 513 -12.96 -10.85 27.52
N LYS A 514 -12.94 -10.07 28.61
CA LYS A 514 -14.07 -9.96 29.55
C LYS A 514 -15.15 -8.98 29.10
N LEU A 515 -14.77 -7.85 28.50
CA LEU A 515 -15.67 -6.70 28.32
C LEU A 515 -15.88 -6.28 26.87
N GLY A 516 -14.98 -6.62 25.96
CA GLY A 516 -15.04 -6.24 24.55
C GLY A 516 -16.34 -6.67 23.89
N GLY A 517 -17.04 -5.73 23.27
CA GLY A 517 -18.31 -6.00 22.59
C GLY A 517 -19.52 -6.18 23.51
N MET A 518 -19.37 -6.03 24.83
CA MET A 518 -20.48 -6.04 25.77
C MET A 518 -21.45 -4.90 25.45
N LYS A 519 -22.75 -5.19 25.42
CA LYS A 519 -23.79 -4.19 25.14
C LYS A 519 -23.95 -3.23 26.32
N VAL A 520 -24.01 -1.93 26.03
CA VAL A 520 -24.14 -0.85 27.02
C VAL A 520 -25.18 0.17 26.56
N PRO A 521 -25.68 1.06 27.44
CA PRO A 521 -26.72 2.04 27.09
C PRO A 521 -26.31 3.03 25.99
N LYS A 522 -25.02 3.34 25.90
CA LYS A 522 -24.40 4.10 24.81
C LYS A 522 -22.94 3.63 24.65
N GLU A 523 -22.39 3.75 23.43
CA GLU A 523 -20.98 3.43 23.13
C GLU A 523 -20.03 3.89 24.26
N LEU A 524 -19.27 2.92 24.80
CA LEU A 524 -18.33 3.13 25.90
C LEU A 524 -16.91 2.85 25.43
N LYS A 525 -16.04 3.86 25.47
CA LYS A 525 -14.63 3.74 25.05
C LYS A 525 -13.71 3.59 26.25
N ILE A 526 -12.97 2.50 26.26
CA ILE A 526 -11.88 2.25 27.22
C ILE A 526 -10.56 2.51 26.48
N GLY A 527 -9.85 3.55 26.90
CA GLY A 527 -8.50 3.86 26.42
C GLY A 527 -7.44 3.23 27.31
N PHE A 528 -6.46 2.56 26.72
CA PHE A 528 -5.38 1.88 27.43
C PHE A 528 -4.01 2.37 26.95
N ASN A 529 -3.25 2.98 27.85
CA ASN A 529 -1.88 3.39 27.60
C ASN A 529 -0.91 2.47 28.33
N GLY A 530 -0.10 1.72 27.58
CA GLY A 530 0.90 0.81 28.12
C GLY A 530 2.16 1.48 28.69
N CYS A 531 2.23 2.82 28.73
CA CYS A 531 3.28 3.53 29.45
C CYS A 531 2.83 4.93 29.89
N GLY A 532 3.58 5.51 30.83
CA GLY A 532 3.28 6.82 31.42
C GLY A 532 3.40 8.02 30.46
N MET A 533 3.84 7.83 29.21
CA MET A 533 3.83 8.90 28.21
C MET A 533 2.42 9.27 27.75
N ALA A 534 1.47 8.34 27.89
CA ALA A 534 0.06 8.53 27.54
C ALA A 534 -0.18 9.12 26.12
N CYS A 535 0.71 8.85 25.15
CA CYS A 535 0.68 9.47 23.81
C CYS A 535 -0.63 9.22 23.05
N TYR A 536 -1.28 8.09 23.31
CA TYR A 536 -2.56 7.72 22.72
C TYR A 536 -3.75 8.51 23.30
N GLY A 537 -3.57 9.19 24.43
CA GLY A 537 -4.61 10.02 25.01
C GLY A 537 -5.72 9.23 25.73
N ALA A 538 -5.42 8.07 26.33
CA ALA A 538 -6.40 7.29 27.10
C ALA A 538 -7.15 8.12 28.15
N VAL A 539 -6.49 9.12 28.73
CA VAL A 539 -7.07 10.07 29.70
C VAL A 539 -8.24 10.89 29.14
N LYS A 540 -8.48 10.88 27.82
CA LYS A 540 -9.59 11.60 27.17
C LYS A 540 -10.80 10.71 26.89
N GLU A 541 -10.67 9.39 27.03
CA GLU A 541 -11.73 8.42 26.76
C GLU A 541 -12.70 8.28 27.96
N ASP A 542 -13.83 7.60 27.75
CA ASP A 542 -14.85 7.41 28.81
C ASP A 542 -14.25 6.70 30.04
N ILE A 543 -13.36 5.72 29.83
CA ILE A 543 -12.51 5.10 30.87
C ILE A 543 -11.07 5.11 30.37
N GLY A 544 -10.18 5.81 31.07
CA GLY A 544 -8.76 5.91 30.74
C GLY A 544 -7.89 5.11 31.70
N ILE A 545 -6.99 4.29 31.16
CA ILE A 545 -6.04 3.47 31.93
C ILE A 545 -4.63 3.81 31.49
N VAL A 546 -3.74 4.13 32.42
CA VAL A 546 -2.33 4.45 32.14
C VAL A 546 -1.42 3.56 32.97
N TYR A 547 -0.58 2.77 32.31
CA TYR A 547 0.41 1.92 32.97
C TYR A 547 1.69 2.69 33.26
N ARG A 548 2.11 2.72 34.53
CA ARG A 548 3.31 3.42 34.98
C ARG A 548 3.87 2.75 36.24
N ARG A 549 5.18 2.50 36.26
CA ARG A 549 5.89 1.89 37.41
C ARG A 549 5.20 0.60 37.89
N GLU A 550 4.90 -0.30 36.94
CA GLU A 550 4.25 -1.60 37.17
C GLU A 550 2.82 -1.54 37.74
N LYS A 551 2.21 -0.35 37.80
CA LYS A 551 0.86 -0.14 38.30
C LYS A 551 0.03 0.67 37.32
N PHE A 552 -1.26 0.81 37.61
CA PHE A 552 -2.21 1.48 36.75
C PHE A 552 -2.86 2.70 37.40
N ASP A 553 -2.88 3.80 36.66
CA ASP A 553 -3.64 5.00 36.99
C ASP A 553 -4.97 4.98 36.23
N LEU A 554 -6.07 5.34 36.89
CA LEU A 554 -7.44 5.25 36.39
C LEU A 554 -8.10 6.62 36.27
N PHE A 555 -8.69 6.88 35.11
CA PHE A 555 -9.40 8.10 34.77
C PHE A 555 -10.83 7.76 34.33
N LEU A 556 -11.84 8.50 34.80
CA LEU A 556 -13.24 8.22 34.48
C LEU A 556 -13.97 9.45 33.92
N GLY A 557 -14.82 9.22 32.94
CA GLY A 557 -15.77 10.19 32.40
C GLY A 557 -15.15 11.18 31.40
N GLY A 558 -14.14 10.79 30.63
CA GLY A 558 -13.62 11.64 29.56
C GLY A 558 -14.62 11.84 28.42
N LYS A 559 -14.49 12.97 27.72
CA LYS A 559 -15.26 13.30 26.54
C LYS A 559 -14.36 13.90 25.47
N THR A 560 -14.18 13.16 24.39
CA THR A 560 -13.24 13.49 23.30
C THR A 560 -13.73 14.55 22.33
N VAL A 561 -15.05 14.68 22.11
CA VAL A 561 -15.62 15.52 21.04
C VAL A 561 -16.78 16.40 21.50
N GLY A 562 -16.94 17.56 20.85
CA GLY A 562 -18.03 18.53 21.05
C GLY A 562 -17.65 19.72 21.95
N ARG A 563 -18.54 20.73 22.05
CA ARG A 563 -18.29 22.01 22.76
C ARG A 563 -17.80 21.86 24.20
N ASN A 564 -18.27 20.83 24.91
CA ASN A 564 -17.89 20.56 26.29
C ASN A 564 -16.96 19.33 26.35
N ALA A 565 -15.98 19.22 25.46
CA ALA A 565 -14.96 18.17 25.54
C ALA A 565 -14.06 18.40 26.76
N HIS A 566 -13.72 17.33 27.47
CA HIS A 566 -12.90 17.40 28.68
C HIS A 566 -12.18 16.07 28.94
N PRO A 567 -11.02 16.09 29.61
CA PRO A 567 -10.38 14.86 30.04
C PRO A 567 -11.22 14.14 31.12
N GLY A 568 -10.95 12.86 31.30
CA GLY A 568 -11.47 12.07 32.41
C GLY A 568 -10.88 12.55 33.74
N VAL A 569 -11.65 12.36 34.80
CA VAL A 569 -11.25 12.71 36.17
C VAL A 569 -10.30 11.62 36.68
N PRO A 570 -9.09 11.96 37.19
CA PRO A 570 -8.24 10.98 37.87
C PRO A 570 -8.93 10.52 39.15
N VAL A 571 -9.22 9.23 39.26
CA VAL A 571 -9.96 8.65 40.40
C VAL A 571 -9.10 7.75 41.28
N ALA A 572 -8.03 7.17 40.73
CA ALA A 572 -7.08 6.35 41.46
C ALA A 572 -5.72 6.32 40.75
N GLU A 573 -4.65 6.25 41.54
CA GLU A 573 -3.29 6.09 41.06
C GLU A 573 -2.67 4.85 41.70
N GLY A 574 -1.81 4.15 40.95
CA GLY A 574 -1.05 3.01 41.47
C GLY A 574 -1.90 1.79 41.82
N ILE A 575 -2.95 1.50 41.05
CA ILE A 575 -3.76 0.27 41.19
C ILE A 575 -2.91 -0.94 40.78
N GLU A 576 -2.95 -1.99 41.61
CA GLU A 576 -2.31 -3.28 41.28
C GLU A 576 -3.02 -3.96 40.10
N PRO A 577 -2.28 -4.61 39.18
CA PRO A 577 -2.85 -5.19 37.96
C PRO A 577 -4.07 -6.10 38.17
N ASP A 578 -4.02 -6.99 39.15
CA ASP A 578 -5.12 -7.93 39.45
C ASP A 578 -6.39 -7.21 39.92
N ARG A 579 -6.23 -6.11 40.66
CA ARG A 579 -7.35 -5.31 41.17
C ARG A 579 -7.95 -4.41 40.10
N LEU A 580 -7.17 -4.01 39.10
CA LEU A 580 -7.65 -3.16 38.01
C LEU A 580 -8.77 -3.88 37.24
N ILE A 581 -8.53 -5.12 36.80
CA ILE A 581 -9.44 -5.84 35.91
C ILE A 581 -10.83 -5.98 36.54
N GLU A 582 -10.88 -6.40 37.81
CA GLU A 582 -12.16 -6.51 38.53
C GLU A 582 -12.85 -5.16 38.69
N THR A 583 -12.07 -4.10 38.94
CA THR A 583 -12.60 -2.75 39.11
C THR A 583 -13.25 -2.25 37.81
N ILE A 584 -12.57 -2.40 36.67
CA ILE A 584 -13.14 -2.02 35.36
C ILE A 584 -14.39 -2.85 35.07
N GLU A 585 -14.35 -4.17 35.33
CA GLU A 585 -15.51 -5.03 35.12
C GLU A 585 -16.73 -4.57 35.93
N ARG A 586 -16.56 -4.23 37.21
CA ARG A 586 -17.65 -3.71 38.04
C ARG A 586 -18.16 -2.35 37.56
N ILE A 587 -17.28 -1.44 37.16
CA ILE A 587 -17.65 -0.13 36.61
C ILE A 587 -18.52 -0.29 35.35
N VAL A 588 -18.07 -1.13 34.41
CA VAL A 588 -18.76 -1.35 33.13
C VAL A 588 -20.11 -2.02 33.33
N ARG A 589 -20.18 -3.07 34.17
CA ARG A 589 -21.46 -3.71 34.51
C ARG A 589 -22.41 -2.76 35.22
N GLY A 590 -21.90 -1.96 36.17
CA GLY A 590 -22.69 -0.95 36.86
C GLY A 590 -23.30 0.08 35.90
N TYR A 591 -22.53 0.52 34.89
CA TYR A 591 -23.06 1.38 33.84
C TYR A 591 -24.07 0.66 32.92
N ALA A 592 -23.81 -0.60 32.58
CA ALA A 592 -24.73 -1.42 31.79
C ALA A 592 -26.10 -1.56 32.46
N ASP A 593 -26.11 -1.74 33.78
CA ASP A 593 -27.32 -1.98 34.57
C ASP A 593 -28.07 -0.69 34.94
N LYS A 594 -27.35 0.39 35.28
CA LYS A 594 -27.92 1.62 35.88
C LYS A 594 -27.93 2.83 34.93
N GLY A 595 -27.31 2.72 33.76
CA GLY A 595 -27.29 3.78 32.76
C GLY A 595 -28.64 3.88 32.03
N HIS A 596 -29.08 5.10 31.75
CA HIS A 596 -30.30 5.33 31.00
C HIS A 596 -30.06 5.10 29.49
N PRO A 597 -31.10 4.77 28.71
CA PRO A 597 -30.97 4.62 27.26
C PRO A 597 -30.34 5.87 26.60
N ASN A 598 -29.33 5.68 25.75
CA ASN A 598 -28.60 6.74 25.05
C ASN A 598 -27.85 7.73 25.97
N GLU A 599 -27.66 7.40 27.26
CA GLU A 599 -26.86 8.19 28.21
C GLU A 599 -25.38 7.82 28.07
N ARG A 600 -24.51 8.79 27.76
CA ARG A 600 -23.04 8.58 27.75
C ARG A 600 -22.47 8.42 29.16
N PHE A 601 -21.38 7.68 29.29
CA PHE A 601 -20.77 7.36 30.58
C PHE A 601 -20.40 8.58 31.43
N HIS A 602 -19.85 9.65 30.85
CA HIS A 602 -19.57 10.88 31.61
C HIS A 602 -20.82 11.51 32.26
N LYS A 603 -21.99 11.42 31.60
CA LYS A 603 -23.27 11.89 32.17
C LYS A 603 -23.75 10.98 33.29
N TYR A 604 -23.63 9.67 33.07
CA TYR A 604 -23.91 8.66 34.10
C TYR A 604 -23.08 8.92 35.36
N PHE A 605 -21.77 9.12 35.21
CA PHE A 605 -20.87 9.39 36.33
C PHE A 605 -21.21 10.70 37.04
N ALA A 606 -21.52 11.76 36.28
CA ALA A 606 -21.95 13.05 36.82
C ALA A 606 -23.31 12.98 37.57
N ARG A 607 -24.22 12.08 37.14
CA ARG A 607 -25.55 11.87 37.74
C ARG A 607 -25.48 11.06 39.02
N VAL A 608 -24.80 9.91 38.98
CA VAL A 608 -24.73 8.98 40.12
C VAL A 608 -23.79 9.49 41.21
N LYS A 609 -22.90 10.44 40.89
CA LYS A 609 -21.92 11.09 41.79
C LYS A 609 -20.85 10.17 42.36
N GLU A 610 -21.07 8.86 42.39
CA GLU A 610 -20.12 7.88 42.84
C GLU A 610 -20.27 6.57 42.04
N VAL A 611 -19.17 6.03 41.54
CA VAL A 611 -19.13 4.76 40.79
C VAL A 611 -18.02 3.89 41.38
N GLU A 612 -18.37 2.72 41.90
CA GLU A 612 -17.42 1.79 42.55
C GLU A 612 -16.51 2.44 43.62
N GLY A 613 -17.06 3.39 44.40
CA GLY A 613 -16.33 4.12 45.43
C GLY A 613 -15.56 5.35 44.93
N PHE A 614 -15.52 5.59 43.61
CA PHE A 614 -14.89 6.76 43.01
C PHE A 614 -15.88 7.91 42.91
N LYS A 615 -15.56 9.04 43.54
CA LYS A 615 -16.41 10.23 43.54
C LYS A 615 -16.22 11.07 42.28
N TYR A 616 -17.32 11.50 41.70
CA TYR A 616 -17.33 12.46 40.61
C TYR A 616 -16.81 13.81 41.09
N ARG A 617 -15.88 14.38 40.33
CA ARG A 617 -15.44 15.77 40.47
C ARG A 617 -15.80 16.50 39.19
N GLU A 618 -16.38 17.67 39.32
CA GLU A 618 -16.69 18.50 38.17
C GLU A 618 -15.37 18.92 37.50
N PRO A 619 -15.19 18.63 36.18
CA PRO A 619 -14.03 19.12 35.45
C PRO A 619 -14.00 20.65 35.50
N ALA A 620 -12.80 21.24 35.55
CA ALA A 620 -12.68 22.70 35.54
C ALA A 620 -13.40 23.28 34.32
N ALA A 621 -14.39 24.16 34.57
CA ALA A 621 -15.05 24.89 33.51
C ALA A 621 -14.06 25.91 32.92
N PHE A 622 -13.79 25.82 31.63
CA PHE A 622 -13.06 26.87 30.93
C PHE A 622 -14.02 28.04 30.72
N GLU A 623 -13.74 29.19 31.34
CA GLU A 623 -14.31 30.46 30.86
C GLU A 623 -13.66 30.75 29.52
N ILE A 624 -14.37 30.45 28.44
CA ILE A 624 -14.00 30.91 27.11
C ILE A 624 -14.36 32.38 27.10
N GLU A 625 -13.39 33.26 27.34
CA GLU A 625 -13.56 34.68 27.03
C GLU A 625 -13.97 34.79 25.56
N ASN A 626 -15.09 35.46 25.29
CA ASN A 626 -15.47 35.77 23.93
C ASN A 626 -14.32 36.54 23.29
N ALA A 627 -13.92 36.13 22.09
CA ALA A 627 -12.96 36.91 21.31
C ALA A 627 -13.44 38.37 21.23
N LEU A 628 -12.54 39.33 21.50
CA LEU A 628 -12.83 40.76 21.41
C LEU A 628 -13.34 41.17 20.01
N CYS A 629 -13.03 40.36 19.00
CA CYS A 629 -13.69 40.34 17.70
C CYS A 629 -14.77 39.24 17.72
N GLY A 630 -16.04 39.63 17.77
CA GLY A 630 -17.17 38.70 17.93
C GLY A 630 -17.46 37.81 16.72
N ASP A 631 -16.53 36.91 16.37
CA ASP A 631 -16.74 35.77 15.47
C ASP A 631 -16.70 34.44 16.24
#